data_AF-A0A6P6NF80-F1
#
_entry.id   AF-A0A6P6NF80-F1
#
_cell.length_a   1.000
_cell.length_b   1.000
_cell.length_c   1.000
_cell.angle_alpha   90.00
_cell.angle_beta   90.00
_cell.angle_gamma   90.00
#
_symmetry.space_group_name_H-M   'P 1'
#
loop_
_entity.id
_entity.type
_entity.pdbx_description
1 polymer ?
#
loop_
_entity_poly.entity_id
_entity_poly.type
_entity_poly.pdbx_seq_one_letter_code
_entity_poly.pdbx_strand_id
1 'polypeptide(L)'
;MLRKVLDSNTYMGVNLRHSDTSHMMANKDKLLDKLSDCMDNRFGDVGSGILSDTKIVSFQQWPDPENSADFGDSEVDRLTSHFKPILISSGVDVDLIADQWTIIKSCLYKEPQTLEKITWAEVRMLRETCPDFLDLVDLVLCMPASTADCERGFNVMKMVKSDWRSSLKCETLSDLLFVHLSSPSIKDFDPSTAV
;
A
#
# COMPACT_ATOMS: atom_id res chain seq x y z
N MET A 1 -28.41 35.04 21.31
CA MET A 1 -29.19 34.32 22.34
C MET A 1 -28.57 32.95 22.56
N LEU A 2 -27.77 32.80 23.61
CA LEU A 2 -27.17 31.52 24.00
C LEU A 2 -28.28 30.65 24.62
N ARG A 3 -28.62 29.53 23.98
CA ARG A 3 -29.55 28.55 24.53
C ARG A 3 -28.90 27.92 25.77
N LYS A 4 -29.52 28.17 26.93
CA LYS A 4 -29.23 27.53 28.21
C LYS A 4 -29.30 26.01 28.00
N VAL A 5 -28.16 25.32 28.07
CA VAL A 5 -28.10 23.86 28.01
C VAL A 5 -28.90 23.34 29.18
N LEU A 6 -29.92 22.54 28.88
CA LEU A 6 -30.82 21.93 29.85
C LEU A 6 -30.02 21.12 30.87
N ASP A 7 -30.36 21.29 32.15
CA ASP A 7 -29.86 20.59 33.36
C ASP A 7 -30.05 19.05 33.36
N SER A 8 -30.26 18.45 32.20
CA SER A 8 -30.42 17.01 32.07
C SER A 8 -29.08 16.41 31.68
N ASN A 9 -28.42 15.71 32.62
CA ASN A 9 -27.29 14.80 32.36
C ASN A 9 -27.77 13.61 31.52
N THR A 10 -28.38 13.84 30.37
CA THR A 10 -28.98 12.83 29.50
C THR A 10 -28.85 13.27 28.06
N TYR A 11 -28.27 12.41 27.22
CA TYR A 11 -28.23 12.58 25.77
C TYR A 11 -28.80 11.31 25.13
N MET A 12 -29.79 11.45 24.25
CA MET A 12 -30.47 10.31 23.59
C MET A 12 -30.99 9.23 24.57
N GLY A 13 -31.54 9.64 25.71
CA GLY A 13 -32.03 8.71 26.75
C GLY A 13 -30.94 8.03 27.58
N VAL A 14 -29.66 8.28 27.30
CA VAL A 14 -28.53 7.77 28.07
C VAL A 14 -28.12 8.80 29.12
N ASN A 15 -28.17 8.43 30.40
CA ASN A 15 -27.74 9.31 31.49
C ASN A 15 -26.21 9.49 31.46
N LEU A 16 -25.77 10.69 31.11
CA LEU A 16 -24.38 11.13 31.12
C LEU A 16 -23.96 11.37 32.58
N ARG A 17 -23.74 10.29 33.33
CA ARG A 17 -23.01 10.36 34.60
C ARG A 17 -21.56 10.75 34.31
N HIS A 18 -20.94 11.47 35.24
CA HIS A 18 -19.48 11.61 35.29
C HIS A 18 -18.93 10.18 35.31
N SER A 19 -18.32 9.75 34.20
CA SER A 19 -17.87 8.36 34.05
C SER A 19 -16.92 8.03 35.19
N ASP A 20 -17.17 6.92 35.87
CA ASP A 20 -16.27 6.37 36.87
C ASP A 20 -14.85 6.33 36.26
N THR A 21 -13.91 7.07 36.83
CA THR A 21 -12.57 7.29 36.24
C THR A 21 -11.89 5.97 35.93
N SER A 22 -12.16 4.94 36.73
CA SER A 22 -11.72 3.55 36.54
C SER A 22 -12.25 2.91 35.24
N HIS A 23 -13.52 3.14 34.87
CA HIS A 23 -14.11 2.59 33.65
C HIS A 23 -13.63 3.35 32.40
N MET A 24 -13.34 4.65 32.52
CA MET A 24 -12.73 5.44 31.45
C MET A 24 -11.26 5.01 31.22
N MET A 25 -10.50 4.78 32.30
CA MET A 25 -9.13 4.28 32.23
C MET A 25 -9.06 2.88 31.62
N ALA A 26 -9.89 1.94 32.08
CA ALA A 26 -9.94 0.59 31.52
C ALA A 26 -10.34 0.57 30.03
N ASN A 27 -11.26 1.44 29.61
CA ASN A 27 -11.62 1.57 28.20
C ASN A 27 -10.51 2.22 27.36
N LYS A 28 -9.74 3.15 27.94
CA LYS A 28 -8.60 3.76 27.29
C LYS A 28 -7.51 2.73 27.03
N ASP A 29 -7.16 1.93 28.04
CA ASP A 29 -6.13 0.89 27.92
C ASP A 29 -6.55 -0.15 26.87
N LYS A 30 -7.80 -0.63 26.92
CA LYS A 30 -8.34 -1.55 25.91
C LYS A 30 -8.34 -0.97 24.49
N LEU A 31 -8.50 0.34 24.33
CA LEU A 31 -8.45 1.01 23.03
C LEU A 31 -7.00 1.14 22.54
N LEU A 32 -6.07 1.44 23.44
CA LEU A 32 -4.63 1.49 23.13
C LEU A 32 -4.09 0.11 22.76
N ASP A 33 -4.53 -0.94 23.44
CA ASP A 33 -4.15 -2.33 23.13
C ASP A 33 -4.64 -2.70 21.72
N LYS A 34 -5.94 -2.47 21.44
CA LYS A 34 -6.49 -2.71 20.10
C LYS A 34 -5.81 -1.89 19.00
N LEU A 35 -5.46 -0.64 19.30
CA LEU A 35 -4.75 0.20 18.34
C LEU A 35 -3.35 -0.36 18.06
N SER A 36 -2.62 -0.76 19.11
CA SER A 36 -1.31 -1.42 18.96
C SER A 36 -1.44 -2.70 18.15
N ASP A 37 -2.38 -3.58 18.51
CA ASP A 37 -2.64 -4.82 17.76
C ASP A 37 -2.95 -4.53 16.28
N CYS A 38 -3.74 -3.50 15.99
CA CYS A 38 -4.01 -3.09 14.62
C CYS A 38 -2.78 -2.54 13.90
N MET A 39 -1.94 -1.76 14.59
CA MET A 39 -0.70 -1.24 14.01
C MET A 39 0.32 -2.35 13.77
N ASP A 40 0.48 -3.28 14.71
CA ASP A 40 1.41 -4.40 14.60
C ASP A 40 0.96 -5.39 13.52
N ASN A 41 -0.34 -5.70 13.44
CA ASN A 41 -0.86 -6.53 12.34
C ASN A 41 -0.73 -5.87 10.96
N ARG A 42 -0.78 -4.53 10.90
CA ARG A 42 -0.78 -3.80 9.62
C ARG A 42 0.60 -3.36 9.16
N PHE A 43 1.52 -3.13 10.09
CA PHE A 43 2.84 -2.54 9.83
C PHE A 43 4.00 -3.27 10.51
N GLY A 44 3.73 -4.33 11.28
CA GLY A 44 4.78 -5.09 11.98
C GLY A 44 5.82 -5.69 11.03
N ASP A 45 5.45 -5.91 9.77
CA ASP A 45 6.31 -6.41 8.70
C ASP A 45 6.93 -5.31 7.82
N VAL A 46 6.47 -4.05 7.92
CA VAL A 46 7.08 -2.93 7.18
C VAL A 46 8.54 -2.72 7.62
N GLY A 47 8.86 -3.01 8.88
CA GLY A 47 10.23 -3.04 9.40
C GLY A 47 10.97 -4.36 9.19
N SER A 48 10.30 -5.43 8.74
CA SER A 48 10.88 -6.79 8.67
C SER A 48 11.70 -7.05 7.42
N GLY A 49 12.04 -6.00 6.66
CA GLY A 49 12.84 -6.13 5.44
C GLY A 49 12.04 -6.43 4.17
N ILE A 50 10.69 -6.39 4.20
CA ILE A 50 9.90 -6.58 2.98
C ILE A 50 10.27 -5.56 1.89
N LEU A 51 10.56 -4.32 2.29
CA LEU A 51 11.06 -3.26 1.41
C LEU A 51 12.51 -3.51 0.95
N SER A 52 13.34 -4.18 1.75
CA SER A 52 14.67 -4.57 1.30
C SER A 52 14.61 -5.78 0.36
N ASP A 53 13.60 -6.62 0.48
CA ASP A 53 13.40 -7.81 -0.38
C ASP A 53 12.98 -7.41 -1.79
N THR A 54 12.39 -6.22 -1.98
CA THR A 54 12.09 -5.67 -3.31
C THR A 54 13.33 -5.45 -4.17
N LYS A 55 14.55 -5.59 -3.62
CA LYS A 55 15.79 -5.58 -4.40
C LYS A 55 15.80 -6.57 -5.55
N ILE A 56 15.01 -7.65 -5.47
CA ILE A 56 14.88 -8.62 -6.56
C ILE A 56 14.40 -7.98 -7.86
N VAL A 57 13.69 -6.84 -7.80
CA VAL A 57 13.23 -6.13 -9.00
C VAL A 57 14.23 -5.10 -9.56
N SER A 58 15.37 -4.89 -8.90
CA SER A 58 16.44 -3.98 -9.33
C SER A 58 17.63 -4.77 -9.85
N PHE A 59 17.78 -4.86 -11.18
CA PHE A 59 18.91 -5.58 -11.80
C PHE A 59 20.29 -5.05 -11.36
N GLN A 60 20.38 -3.78 -10.93
CA GLN A 60 21.63 -3.19 -10.40
C GLN A 60 22.06 -3.80 -9.05
N GLN A 61 21.14 -4.46 -8.35
CA GLN A 61 21.39 -5.09 -7.05
C GLN A 61 21.65 -6.60 -7.17
N TRP A 62 21.62 -7.15 -8.38
CA TRP A 62 21.90 -8.55 -8.62
C TRP A 62 23.41 -8.80 -8.58
N PRO A 63 23.86 -9.88 -7.91
CA PRO A 63 25.28 -10.17 -7.76
C PRO A 63 25.89 -10.73 -9.05
N ASP A 64 27.22 -10.76 -9.10
CA ASP A 64 27.97 -11.46 -10.14
C ASP A 64 27.60 -12.95 -10.19
N PRO A 65 27.76 -13.62 -11.36
CA PRO A 65 27.39 -15.03 -11.54
C PRO A 65 27.98 -15.97 -10.48
N GLU A 66 29.19 -15.69 -9.99
CA GLU A 66 29.88 -16.48 -8.97
C GLU A 66 29.14 -16.52 -7.61
N ASN A 67 28.36 -15.48 -7.31
CA ASN A 67 27.60 -15.34 -6.05
C ASN A 67 26.07 -15.39 -6.27
N SER A 68 25.63 -15.85 -7.46
CA SER A 68 24.23 -15.77 -7.88
C SER A 68 23.35 -16.95 -7.45
N ALA A 69 23.96 -18.06 -6.99
CA ALA A 69 23.27 -19.33 -6.76
C ALA A 69 22.01 -19.16 -5.87
N ASP A 70 22.20 -18.60 -4.68
CA ASP A 70 21.14 -18.47 -3.67
C ASP A 70 20.54 -17.06 -3.62
N PHE A 71 20.91 -16.18 -4.56
CA PHE A 71 20.43 -14.80 -4.56
C PHE A 71 18.91 -14.75 -4.75
N GLY A 72 18.25 -14.00 -3.88
CA GLY A 72 16.84 -13.64 -3.99
C GLY A 72 15.84 -14.74 -3.65
N ASP A 73 16.28 -15.97 -3.39
CA ASP A 73 15.35 -17.08 -3.09
C ASP A 73 14.56 -16.80 -1.80
N SER A 74 15.28 -16.40 -0.75
CA SER A 74 14.66 -16.07 0.54
C SER A 74 13.75 -14.84 0.45
N GLU A 75 14.11 -13.87 -0.38
CA GLU A 75 13.38 -12.65 -0.64
C GLU A 75 12.08 -12.94 -1.40
N VAL A 76 12.13 -13.78 -2.43
CA VAL A 76 10.97 -14.23 -3.19
C VAL A 76 10.00 -14.99 -2.29
N ASP A 77 10.50 -15.88 -1.44
CA ASP A 77 9.65 -16.62 -0.49
C ASP A 77 8.93 -15.69 0.49
N ARG A 78 9.65 -14.68 1.03
CA ARG A 78 9.08 -13.69 1.94
C ARG A 78 8.06 -12.79 1.25
N LEU A 79 8.37 -12.28 0.07
CA LEU A 79 7.46 -11.45 -0.73
C LEU A 79 6.20 -12.22 -1.12
N THR A 80 6.36 -13.46 -1.57
CA THR A 80 5.25 -14.36 -1.92
C THR A 80 4.37 -14.63 -0.71
N SER A 81 4.97 -14.89 0.46
CA SER A 81 4.23 -15.13 1.71
C SER A 81 3.46 -13.89 2.16
N HIS A 82 4.08 -12.71 2.09
CA HIS A 82 3.47 -11.44 2.47
C HIS A 82 2.29 -11.06 1.56
N PHE A 83 2.48 -11.19 0.24
CA PHE A 83 1.45 -10.86 -0.75
C PHE A 83 0.51 -12.02 -1.11
N LYS A 84 0.62 -13.16 -0.44
CA LYS A 84 -0.19 -14.36 -0.72
C LYS A 84 -1.69 -14.08 -0.86
N PRO A 85 -2.35 -13.30 0.03
CA PRO A 85 -3.78 -13.07 -0.08
C PRO A 85 -4.19 -12.36 -1.38
N ILE A 86 -3.39 -11.36 -1.81
CA ILE A 86 -3.69 -10.59 -3.03
C ILE A 86 -3.34 -11.38 -4.28
N LEU A 87 -2.23 -12.14 -4.28
CA LEU A 87 -1.82 -12.99 -5.40
C LEU A 87 -2.89 -14.04 -5.71
N ILE A 88 -3.36 -14.78 -4.69
CA ILE A 88 -4.41 -15.78 -4.85
C ILE A 88 -5.71 -15.13 -5.36
N SER A 89 -6.07 -13.95 -4.85
CA SER A 89 -7.28 -13.25 -5.30
C SER A 89 -7.23 -12.82 -6.77
N SER A 90 -6.03 -12.65 -7.31
CA SER A 90 -5.79 -12.31 -8.72
C SER A 90 -5.64 -13.54 -9.63
N GLY A 91 -5.72 -14.76 -9.07
CA GLY A 91 -5.59 -16.01 -9.83
C GLY A 91 -4.17 -16.50 -10.04
N VAL A 92 -3.20 -15.97 -9.28
CA VAL A 92 -1.78 -16.37 -9.33
C VAL A 92 -1.58 -17.68 -8.58
N ASP A 93 -0.85 -18.61 -9.19
CA ASP A 93 -0.39 -19.85 -8.57
C ASP A 93 0.93 -19.60 -7.80
N VAL A 94 0.77 -19.32 -6.50
CA VAL A 94 1.88 -19.02 -5.58
C VAL A 94 2.89 -20.17 -5.43
N ASP A 95 2.49 -21.42 -5.69
CA ASP A 95 3.39 -22.57 -5.55
C ASP A 95 4.38 -22.65 -6.72
N LEU A 96 4.07 -22.03 -7.87
CA LEU A 96 4.94 -22.00 -9.05
C LEU A 96 5.98 -20.85 -9.02
N ILE A 97 5.82 -19.87 -8.14
CA ILE A 97 6.65 -18.65 -8.15
C ILE A 97 8.13 -18.98 -7.93
N ALA A 98 8.46 -19.89 -7.02
CA ALA A 98 9.86 -20.28 -6.74
C ALA A 98 10.53 -20.97 -7.95
N ASP A 99 9.80 -21.83 -8.64
CA ASP A 99 10.28 -22.50 -9.85
C ASP A 99 10.48 -21.49 -10.99
N GLN A 100 9.50 -20.59 -11.18
CA GLN A 100 9.57 -19.54 -12.20
C GLN A 100 10.70 -18.53 -11.95
N TRP A 101 10.96 -18.20 -10.68
CA TRP A 101 12.11 -17.41 -10.27
C TRP A 101 13.43 -18.07 -10.70
N THR A 102 13.56 -19.39 -10.47
CA THR A 102 14.73 -20.16 -10.88
C THR A 102 14.93 -20.14 -12.40
N ILE A 103 13.84 -20.22 -13.18
CA ILE A 103 13.88 -20.12 -14.64
C ILE A 103 14.37 -18.72 -15.07
N ILE A 104 13.83 -17.65 -14.46
CA ILE A 104 14.24 -16.28 -14.77
C ILE A 104 15.70 -16.06 -14.43
N LYS A 105 16.16 -16.42 -13.22
CA LYS A 105 17.58 -16.36 -12.85
C LYS A 105 18.43 -17.06 -13.90
N SER A 106 18.07 -18.29 -14.25
CA SER A 106 18.81 -19.08 -15.25
C SER A 106 18.86 -18.41 -16.61
N CYS A 107 17.78 -17.75 -17.06
CA CYS A 107 17.75 -17.02 -18.32
C CYS A 107 18.60 -15.75 -18.29
N LEU A 108 18.55 -14.97 -17.21
CA LEU A 108 19.28 -13.70 -17.11
C LEU A 108 20.79 -13.91 -16.91
N TYR A 109 21.20 -14.98 -16.23
CA TYR A 109 22.61 -15.32 -16.03
C TYR A 109 23.25 -16.12 -17.19
N LYS A 110 22.50 -16.50 -18.23
CA LYS A 110 23.07 -17.19 -19.41
C LYS A 110 24.19 -16.39 -20.09
N GLU A 111 24.08 -15.07 -20.10
CA GLU A 111 25.11 -14.17 -20.64
C GLU A 111 25.49 -13.10 -19.59
N PRO A 112 26.50 -13.36 -18.75
CA PRO A 112 26.87 -12.51 -17.60
C PRO A 112 27.06 -11.02 -17.90
N GLN A 113 27.50 -10.67 -19.11
CA GLN A 113 27.78 -9.29 -19.50
C GLN A 113 26.52 -8.48 -19.88
N THR A 114 25.32 -9.05 -19.71
CA THR A 114 24.05 -8.40 -20.08
C THR A 114 23.21 -7.89 -18.91
N LEU A 115 23.50 -8.25 -17.66
CA LEU A 115 22.67 -7.80 -16.51
C LEU A 115 22.55 -6.28 -16.39
N GLU A 116 23.62 -5.53 -16.69
CA GLU A 116 23.58 -4.05 -16.72
C GLU A 116 22.73 -3.47 -17.85
N LYS A 117 22.47 -4.25 -18.91
CA LYS A 117 21.75 -3.83 -20.11
C LYS A 117 20.32 -4.37 -20.15
N ILE A 118 20.00 -5.36 -19.32
CA ILE A 118 18.69 -6.00 -19.28
C ILE A 118 17.64 -5.00 -18.82
N THR A 119 16.52 -5.02 -19.54
CA THR A 119 15.33 -4.22 -19.23
C THR A 119 14.17 -5.12 -18.82
N TRP A 120 13.25 -4.58 -18.01
CA TRP A 120 12.01 -5.29 -17.69
C TRP A 120 11.17 -5.64 -18.92
N ALA A 121 11.31 -4.90 -20.02
CA ALA A 121 10.67 -5.23 -21.29
C ALA A 121 11.13 -6.59 -21.86
N GLU A 122 12.43 -6.89 -21.75
CA GLU A 122 12.99 -8.17 -22.18
C GLU A 122 12.57 -9.31 -21.25
N VAL A 123 12.59 -9.08 -19.93
CA VAL A 123 12.10 -10.08 -18.95
C VAL A 123 10.62 -10.39 -19.16
N ARG A 124 9.83 -9.40 -19.57
CA ARG A 124 8.39 -9.58 -19.87
C ARG A 124 8.13 -10.49 -21.06
N MET A 125 9.12 -10.74 -21.92
CA MET A 125 9.02 -11.74 -22.99
C MET A 125 8.92 -13.17 -22.44
N LEU A 126 9.31 -13.40 -21.17
CA LEU A 126 9.18 -14.69 -20.49
C LEU A 126 7.79 -14.91 -19.86
N ARG A 127 6.82 -14.00 -20.08
CA ARG A 127 5.52 -14.05 -19.40
C ARG A 127 4.70 -15.30 -19.67
N GLU A 128 4.82 -15.90 -20.85
CA GLU A 128 4.16 -17.18 -21.14
C GLU A 128 4.75 -18.35 -20.34
N THR A 129 6.02 -18.26 -19.95
CA THR A 129 6.73 -19.30 -19.20
C THR A 129 6.67 -19.05 -17.69
N CYS A 130 6.71 -17.78 -17.28
CA CYS A 130 6.80 -17.36 -15.89
C CYS A 130 5.74 -16.28 -15.54
N PRO A 131 4.43 -16.55 -15.70
CA PRO A 131 3.39 -15.55 -15.46
C PRO A 131 3.28 -15.16 -13.98
N ASP A 132 3.29 -16.14 -13.07
CA ASP A 132 3.03 -15.95 -11.64
C ASP A 132 4.11 -15.12 -10.94
N PHE A 133 5.38 -15.37 -11.26
CA PHE A 133 6.48 -14.55 -10.77
C PHE A 133 6.41 -13.12 -11.33
N LEU A 134 6.02 -12.94 -12.59
CA LEU A 134 5.89 -11.59 -13.15
C LEU A 134 4.73 -10.81 -12.55
N ASP A 135 3.65 -11.47 -12.14
CA ASP A 135 2.57 -10.81 -11.41
C ASP A 135 3.04 -10.35 -10.01
N LEU A 136 3.92 -11.13 -9.34
CA LEU A 136 4.61 -10.68 -8.12
C LEU A 136 5.50 -9.46 -8.39
N VAL A 137 6.26 -9.45 -9.49
CA VAL A 137 7.09 -8.30 -9.88
C VAL A 137 6.23 -7.07 -10.14
N ASP A 138 5.16 -7.20 -10.92
CA ASP A 138 4.25 -6.11 -11.24
C ASP A 138 3.65 -5.52 -9.95
N LEU A 139 3.29 -6.37 -8.98
CA LEU A 139 2.83 -5.95 -7.66
C LEU A 139 3.90 -5.15 -6.90
N VAL A 140 5.15 -5.63 -6.90
CA VAL A 140 6.26 -4.93 -6.23
C VAL A 140 6.57 -3.59 -6.89
N LEU A 141 6.54 -3.53 -8.22
CA LEU A 141 6.77 -2.29 -9.00
C LEU A 141 5.62 -1.28 -8.89
N CYS A 142 4.42 -1.72 -8.51
CA CYS A 142 3.30 -0.81 -8.19
C CYS A 142 3.48 -0.08 -6.87
N MET A 143 4.43 -0.49 -6.01
CA MET A 143 4.66 0.22 -4.76
C MET A 143 5.31 1.58 -5.02
N PRO A 144 4.71 2.68 -4.51
CA PRO A 144 5.26 4.01 -4.74
C PRO A 144 6.62 4.14 -4.04
N ALA A 145 7.64 4.52 -4.81
CA ALA A 145 9.00 4.75 -4.29
C ALA A 145 9.12 6.04 -3.45
N SER A 146 8.07 6.87 -3.40
CA SER A 146 8.07 8.17 -2.73
C SER A 146 6.70 8.52 -2.17
N THR A 147 6.68 9.31 -1.09
CA THR A 147 5.47 9.89 -0.51
C THR A 147 5.02 11.17 -1.22
N ALA A 148 5.65 11.59 -2.31
CA ALA A 148 5.32 12.82 -3.03
C ALA A 148 3.84 12.89 -3.46
N ASP A 149 3.26 11.77 -3.90
CA ASP A 149 1.85 11.71 -4.25
C ASP A 149 0.94 11.86 -3.02
N CYS A 150 1.34 11.28 -1.89
CA CYS A 150 0.66 11.49 -0.61
C CYS A 150 0.71 12.97 -0.20
N GLU A 151 1.87 13.63 -0.33
CA GLU A 151 2.04 15.05 -0.02
C GLU A 151 1.18 15.95 -0.92
N ARG A 152 1.09 15.62 -2.21
CA ARG A 152 0.16 16.27 -3.14
C ARG A 152 -1.28 16.11 -2.66
N GLY A 153 -1.68 14.89 -2.26
CA GLY A 153 -3.00 14.60 -1.68
C GLY A 153 -3.28 15.44 -0.42
N PHE A 154 -2.33 15.53 0.50
CA PHE A 154 -2.45 16.36 1.70
C PHE A 154 -2.56 17.85 1.39
N ASN A 155 -1.83 18.34 0.39
CA ASN A 155 -1.94 19.73 -0.04
C ASN A 155 -3.32 20.04 -0.62
N VAL A 156 -3.88 19.14 -1.43
CA VAL A 156 -5.27 19.26 -1.90
C VAL A 156 -6.26 19.18 -0.74
N MET A 157 -6.04 18.29 0.22
CA MET A 157 -6.88 18.18 1.42
C MET A 157 -6.89 19.47 2.23
N LYS A 158 -5.77 20.18 2.37
CA LYS A 158 -5.72 21.50 3.03
C LYS A 158 -6.55 22.56 2.29
N MET A 159 -6.64 22.50 0.97
CA MET A 159 -7.49 23.41 0.18
C MET A 159 -8.98 23.08 0.36
N VAL A 160 -9.34 21.80 0.33
CA VAL A 160 -10.74 21.34 0.46
C VAL A 160 -11.25 21.54 1.90
N LYS A 161 -10.45 21.16 2.89
CA LYS A 161 -10.73 21.28 4.33
C LYS A 161 -10.11 22.57 4.88
N SER A 162 -10.59 23.71 4.38
CA SER A 162 -10.27 25.02 4.94
C SER A 162 -10.99 25.24 6.28
N ASP A 163 -10.62 26.30 7.02
CA ASP A 163 -11.21 26.63 8.33
C ASP A 163 -12.75 26.67 8.30
N TRP A 164 -13.32 27.22 7.22
CA TRP A 164 -14.76 27.33 6.98
C TRP A 164 -15.44 26.00 6.59
N ARG A 165 -14.66 25.00 6.17
CA ARG A 165 -15.10 23.65 5.76
C ARG A 165 -14.53 22.55 6.66
N SER A 166 -14.17 22.89 7.89
CA SER A 166 -13.56 21.96 8.85
C SER A 166 -14.48 20.78 9.25
N SER A 167 -15.80 20.94 9.10
CA SER A 167 -16.84 19.96 9.45
C SER A 167 -17.29 19.02 8.32
N LEU A 168 -16.58 18.98 7.19
CA LEU A 168 -16.89 18.02 6.12
C LEU A 168 -16.84 16.57 6.62
N LYS A 169 -17.85 15.78 6.25
CA LYS A 169 -17.87 14.33 6.46
C LYS A 169 -16.76 13.67 5.64
N CYS A 170 -16.27 12.53 6.12
CA CYS A 170 -15.22 11.77 5.44
C CYS A 170 -15.60 11.40 4.00
N GLU A 171 -16.84 10.94 3.78
CA GLU A 171 -17.36 10.60 2.45
C GLU A 171 -17.25 11.78 1.47
N THR A 172 -17.81 12.94 1.85
CA THR A 172 -17.78 14.14 1.02
C THR A 172 -16.36 14.65 0.78
N LEU A 173 -15.48 14.53 1.78
CA LEU A 173 -14.07 14.88 1.63
C LEU A 173 -13.38 13.96 0.62
N SER A 174 -13.61 12.65 0.71
CA SER A 174 -13.07 11.66 -0.22
C SER A 174 -13.52 11.92 -1.65
N ASP A 175 -14.81 12.19 -1.87
CA ASP A 175 -15.35 12.51 -3.20
C ASP A 175 -14.68 13.75 -3.80
N LEU A 176 -14.57 14.82 -3.00
CA LEU A 176 -13.91 16.07 -3.43
C LEU A 176 -12.42 15.87 -3.72
N LEU A 177 -11.72 15.11 -2.87
CA LEU A 177 -10.32 14.75 -3.10
C LEU A 177 -10.15 13.94 -4.38
N PHE A 178 -11.02 12.96 -4.61
CA PHE A 178 -10.98 12.13 -5.81
C PHE A 178 -11.15 12.98 -7.08
N VAL A 179 -12.14 13.88 -7.09
CA VAL A 179 -12.34 14.82 -8.20
C VAL A 179 -11.10 15.68 -8.41
N HIS A 180 -10.54 16.28 -7.35
CA HIS A 180 -9.38 17.17 -7.48
C HIS A 180 -8.07 16.47 -7.88
N LEU A 181 -7.88 15.20 -7.49
CA LEU A 181 -6.65 14.46 -7.78
C LEU A 181 -6.70 13.73 -9.12
N SER A 182 -7.86 13.25 -9.52
CA SER A 182 -8.02 12.39 -10.71
C SER A 182 -8.57 13.13 -11.93
N SER A 183 -9.20 14.30 -11.75
CA SER A 183 -9.72 15.05 -12.89
C SER A 183 -8.61 15.84 -13.60
N PRO A 184 -8.72 16.01 -14.93
CA PRO A 184 -7.85 16.92 -15.66
C PRO A 184 -8.01 18.35 -15.15
N SER A 185 -7.05 19.21 -15.48
CA SER A 185 -7.18 20.64 -15.17
C SER A 185 -8.43 21.21 -15.84
N ILE A 186 -9.03 22.24 -15.26
CA ILE A 186 -10.23 22.88 -15.84
C ILE A 186 -10.03 23.37 -17.28
N LYS A 187 -8.77 23.65 -17.67
CA LYS A 187 -8.43 24.09 -19.04
C LYS A 187 -8.47 22.94 -20.04
N ASP A 188 -8.21 21.72 -19.57
CA ASP A 188 -8.10 20.50 -20.37
C ASP A 188 -9.33 19.60 -20.18
N PHE A 189 -10.35 20.09 -19.46
CA PHE A 189 -11.58 19.37 -19.22
C PHE A 189 -12.48 19.46 -20.46
N ASP A 190 -12.73 18.31 -21.08
CA ASP A 190 -13.64 18.18 -22.22
C ASP A 190 -14.96 17.50 -21.77
N PRO A 191 -16.07 18.28 -21.66
CA PRO A 191 -17.37 17.73 -21.28
C PRO A 191 -18.03 16.90 -22.39
N SER A 192 -17.53 16.94 -23.63
CA SER A 192 -18.19 16.29 -24.77
C SER A 192 -18.07 14.76 -24.76
N THR A 193 -17.05 14.22 -24.09
CA THR A 193 -16.84 12.76 -23.95
C THR A 193 -17.91 12.07 -23.09
N ALA A 194 -18.73 12.82 -22.36
CA ALA A 194 -19.74 12.30 -21.44
C ALA A 194 -21.16 12.18 -22.04
N VAL A 195 -21.33 12.59 -23.31
CA VAL A 195 -22.63 12.64 -24.01
C VAL A 195 -22.73 11.52 -25.05
#